data_AF-W0J5K7-F1
#
_entry.id   AF-W0J5K7-F1
#
_cell.length_a   1.000
_cell.length_b   1.000
_cell.length_c   1.000
_cell.angle_alpha   90.00
_cell.angle_beta   90.00
_cell.angle_gamma   90.00
#
_symmetry.space_group_name_H-M   'P 1'
#
loop_
_entity.id
_entity.type
_entity.pdbx_description
1 polymer ?
#
loop_
_entity_poly.entity_id
_entity_poly.type
_entity_poly.pdbx_seq_one_letter_code
_entity_poly.pdbx_strand_id
1 'polypeptide(L)'
;MLSPRRPVAGLLVTVLISLVPVLCPALRAAETVPDDMALPRAEVPDAQNALVRWRAHFPALQPGNDGISGLLIDHLSPLRPAVADPDALLWLDGVRPIIGELGLRDGEVLQLPRIEGPDTPFPDHAPLYQVAVIRANLARRAWAAGDRPGALKLARENLDFARAFLRAQEGVIAMIKASGVWQVSLDTVYWLARQPLTADEAASLQADLEADAALARETIARGFRGEYTFFYKTVIGRMPQTRDADLLLSSLASLAMHPPTPVAPDEQHLALPPEGREPLDREATLRAGAEDIRGYLRVIERTGRFPRGYHTGHTAVALSAWLRELGGFYTYATDEGPFLPSVLAEANAAVLHSENPVGKLFLVLNTPQWEPLMVSIFRREAQRAALAGMLAWRRNGQPAAWDVLVRKGLLAAEPVDPFGNGEPLRSDLQKPRIWSVGIDGVDNGGFGNGENVGQPDDLVWPW
;
A
#
# COMPACT_ATOMS: atom_id res chain seq x y z
N MET A 1 39.32 -24.27 -9.64
CA MET A 1 39.26 -22.82 -9.42
C MET A 1 38.02 -22.27 -10.10
N LEU A 2 36.90 -22.19 -9.38
CA LEU A 2 35.77 -21.32 -9.72
C LEU A 2 35.14 -20.93 -8.37
N SER A 3 35.07 -19.63 -8.11
CA SER A 3 34.43 -19.00 -6.95
C SER A 3 33.12 -18.33 -7.40
N PRO A 4 32.36 -17.66 -6.52
CA PRO A 4 31.12 -18.16 -5.94
C PRO A 4 29.89 -17.43 -6.50
N ARG A 5 28.74 -18.10 -6.68
CA ARG A 5 27.47 -17.38 -6.89
C ARG A 5 26.60 -17.46 -5.64
N ARG A 6 26.35 -16.27 -5.11
CA ARG A 6 25.57 -15.90 -3.94
C ARG A 6 24.06 -16.16 -4.15
N PRO A 7 23.29 -16.22 -3.06
CA PRO A 7 21.88 -16.60 -3.07
C PRO A 7 21.00 -15.41 -3.50
N VAL A 8 19.97 -15.66 -4.29
CA VAL A 8 18.83 -14.75 -4.41
C VAL A 8 17.63 -15.54 -3.93
N ALA A 9 17.04 -15.02 -2.86
CA ALA A 9 16.00 -15.65 -2.09
C ALA A 9 14.66 -15.55 -2.83
N GLY A 10 14.02 -16.71 -3.00
CA GLY A 10 12.62 -16.94 -2.65
C GLY A 10 11.62 -15.87 -3.06
N LEU A 11 11.16 -15.94 -4.30
CA LEU A 11 9.86 -15.38 -4.65
C LEU A 11 8.79 -16.45 -4.34
N LEU A 12 7.88 -16.09 -3.43
CA LEU A 12 6.77 -16.88 -2.93
C LEU A 12 5.99 -17.64 -4.02
N VAL A 13 5.98 -18.97 -3.88
CA VAL A 13 5.24 -19.95 -4.67
C VAL A 13 3.84 -20.19 -4.09
N THR A 14 2.86 -20.37 -4.99
CA THR A 14 1.51 -21.01 -4.88
C THR A 14 0.31 -20.26 -4.26
N VAL A 15 -0.83 -20.19 -5.00
CA VAL A 15 -2.02 -21.10 -4.92
C VAL A 15 -2.88 -20.97 -6.22
N LEU A 16 -3.63 -22.04 -6.56
CA LEU A 16 -4.12 -22.55 -7.86
C LEU A 16 -5.64 -22.30 -8.19
N ILE A 17 -5.95 -22.14 -9.50
CA ILE A 17 -7.05 -22.70 -10.38
C ILE A 17 -8.54 -22.48 -9.97
N SER A 18 -9.52 -21.98 -10.79
CA SER A 18 -10.16 -22.66 -11.96
C SER A 18 -11.28 -21.88 -12.75
N LEU A 19 -11.18 -21.91 -14.10
CA LEU A 19 -12.14 -22.08 -15.26
C LEU A 19 -13.61 -21.49 -15.26
N VAL A 20 -14.03 -20.51 -16.12
CA VAL A 20 -14.53 -20.50 -17.56
C VAL A 20 -16.05 -20.82 -17.74
N PRO A 21 -16.88 -20.32 -18.73
CA PRO A 21 -16.84 -19.24 -19.76
C PRO A 21 -18.10 -18.29 -19.82
N VAL A 22 -18.12 -17.26 -20.72
CA VAL A 22 -19.14 -17.00 -21.80
C VAL A 22 -19.24 -15.52 -22.26
N LEU A 23 -18.94 -15.30 -23.56
CA LEU A 23 -19.46 -14.37 -24.60
C LEU A 23 -19.95 -12.94 -24.25
N CYS A 24 -19.37 -11.89 -24.87
CA CYS A 24 -19.90 -11.23 -26.08
C CYS A 24 -19.08 -9.98 -26.51
N PRO A 25 -19.12 -9.59 -27.80
CA PRO A 25 -18.21 -8.63 -28.42
C PRO A 25 -18.74 -7.19 -28.33
N ALA A 26 -18.16 -6.37 -27.47
CA ALA A 26 -18.34 -4.93 -27.56
C ALA A 26 -17.11 -4.22 -26.98
N LEU A 27 -16.43 -3.50 -27.88
CA LEU A 27 -15.56 -2.32 -27.66
C LEU A 27 -14.21 -2.45 -28.35
N ARG A 28 -14.27 -2.34 -29.68
CA ARG A 28 -13.26 -1.58 -30.43
C ARG A 28 -13.60 -0.10 -30.26
N ALA A 29 -12.81 0.62 -29.48
CA ALA A 29 -12.56 2.04 -29.67
C ALA A 29 -11.24 2.39 -28.98
N ALA A 30 -10.32 2.95 -29.76
CA ALA A 30 -8.97 3.29 -29.36
C ALA A 30 -8.96 4.40 -28.29
N GLU A 31 -8.14 4.23 -27.26
CA GLU A 31 -7.58 5.34 -26.48
C GLU A 31 -6.05 5.21 -26.54
N THR A 32 -5.42 6.22 -27.12
CA THR A 32 -3.99 6.51 -26.97
C THR A 32 -3.61 6.49 -25.49
N VAL A 33 -2.44 5.90 -25.18
CA VAL A 33 -1.87 5.89 -23.83
C VAL A 33 -1.83 7.33 -23.30
N PRO A 34 -2.42 7.64 -22.15
CA PRO A 34 -2.50 9.01 -21.69
C PRO A 34 -1.15 9.50 -21.15
N ASP A 35 -0.59 10.52 -21.79
CA ASP A 35 0.45 11.37 -21.18
C ASP A 35 -0.06 12.06 -19.89
N ASP A 36 -1.37 12.12 -19.71
CA ASP A 36 -2.11 12.66 -18.56
C ASP A 36 -1.97 11.85 -17.26
N MET A 37 -1.51 10.60 -17.31
CA MET A 37 -1.06 9.89 -16.10
C MET A 37 0.31 10.37 -15.61
N ALA A 38 1.12 10.97 -16.48
CA ALA A 38 2.46 11.45 -16.18
C ALA A 38 2.46 12.97 -15.94
N LEU A 39 1.77 13.44 -14.90
CA LEU A 39 1.99 14.83 -14.49
C LEU A 39 3.44 14.95 -13.94
N PRO A 40 4.19 16.00 -14.30
CA PRO A 40 5.44 16.30 -13.63
C PRO A 40 5.16 16.59 -12.15
N ARG A 41 5.95 15.99 -11.27
CA ARG A 41 5.95 16.32 -9.85
C ARG A 41 6.58 17.70 -9.68
N ALA A 42 5.85 18.63 -9.04
CA ALA A 42 6.42 19.91 -8.67
C ALA A 42 7.33 19.74 -7.46
N GLU A 43 8.61 20.10 -7.61
CA GLU A 43 9.53 20.19 -6.48
C GLU A 43 9.16 21.37 -5.58
N VAL A 44 9.15 21.14 -4.27
CA VAL A 44 8.96 22.20 -3.29
C VAL A 44 10.33 22.71 -2.83
N PRO A 45 10.47 24.02 -2.54
CA PRO A 45 11.69 24.54 -1.96
C PRO A 45 12.04 23.82 -0.65
N ASP A 46 13.33 23.62 -0.37
CA ASP A 46 13.81 22.96 0.85
C ASP A 46 13.24 23.60 2.14
N ALA A 47 13.06 24.92 2.15
CA ALA A 47 12.47 25.65 3.26
C ALA A 47 11.00 25.27 3.56
N GLN A 48 10.32 24.64 2.61
CA GLN A 48 8.94 24.15 2.73
C GLN A 48 8.89 22.62 2.90
N ASN A 49 10.03 21.92 2.78
CA ASN A 49 10.11 20.47 2.95
C ASN A 49 10.57 20.12 4.37
N ALA A 50 9.63 19.70 5.23
CA ALA A 50 9.95 19.33 6.61
C ALA A 50 11.00 18.21 6.71
N LEU A 51 11.12 17.33 5.71
CA LEU A 51 12.13 16.26 5.73
C LEU A 51 13.56 16.78 5.77
N VAL A 52 13.84 17.91 5.11
CA VAL A 52 15.18 18.52 5.12
C VAL A 52 15.60 18.84 6.56
N ARG A 53 14.67 19.38 7.34
CA ARG A 53 14.87 19.70 8.76
C ARG A 53 14.91 18.45 9.64
N TRP A 54 14.05 17.47 9.37
CA TRP A 54 13.89 16.30 10.23
C TRP A 54 15.07 15.32 10.15
N ARG A 55 15.75 15.22 8.99
CA ARG A 55 16.82 14.24 8.76
C ARG A 55 17.95 14.28 9.78
N ALA A 56 18.30 15.46 10.29
CA ALA A 56 19.35 15.60 11.32
C ALA A 56 19.02 14.86 12.63
N HIS A 57 17.73 14.61 12.89
CA HIS A 57 17.26 13.97 14.12
C HIS A 57 17.07 12.45 14.00
N PHE A 58 16.94 11.92 12.78
CA PHE A 58 16.62 10.50 12.57
C PHE A 58 17.59 9.51 13.23
N PRO A 59 18.93 9.74 13.25
CA PRO A 59 19.84 8.83 13.95
C PRO A 59 19.52 8.66 15.43
N ALA A 60 19.03 9.72 16.10
CA ALA A 60 18.70 9.68 17.53
C ALA A 60 17.37 8.96 17.82
N LEU A 61 16.55 8.68 16.81
CA LEU A 61 15.29 7.94 16.95
C LEU A 61 15.49 6.42 16.91
N GLN A 62 16.72 5.95 16.73
CA GLN A 62 17.07 4.53 16.77
C GLN A 62 17.49 4.16 18.20
N PRO A 63 16.81 3.22 18.88
CA PRO A 63 17.20 2.81 20.22
C PRO A 63 18.58 2.17 20.33
N GLY A 64 19.15 1.68 19.22
CA GLY A 64 20.38 0.89 19.21
C GLY A 64 20.23 -0.48 19.88
N ASN A 65 19.02 -0.83 20.32
CA ASN A 65 18.64 -2.08 20.96
C ASN A 65 17.36 -2.60 20.30
N ASP A 66 17.48 -3.69 19.55
CA ASP A 66 16.37 -4.30 18.82
C ASP A 66 15.23 -4.75 19.74
N GLY A 67 15.53 -5.07 21.00
CA GLY A 67 14.53 -5.41 22.02
C GLY A 67 13.60 -4.25 22.35
N ILE A 68 14.13 -3.02 22.43
CA ILE A 68 13.31 -1.82 22.64
C ILE A 68 12.43 -1.56 21.41
N SER A 69 13.00 -1.64 20.21
CA SER A 69 12.25 -1.44 18.96
C SER A 69 11.09 -2.45 18.83
N GLY A 70 11.36 -3.73 19.07
CA GLY A 70 10.34 -4.78 19.06
C GLY A 70 9.25 -4.55 20.11
N LEU A 71 9.64 -4.19 21.33
CA LEU A 71 8.70 -3.89 22.41
C LEU A 71 7.76 -2.72 22.06
N LEU A 72 8.30 -1.63 21.51
CA LEU A 72 7.49 -0.46 21.13
C LEU A 72 6.48 -0.78 20.04
N ILE A 73 6.85 -1.64 19.07
CA ILE A 73 5.96 -2.12 18.01
C ILE A 73 4.88 -3.03 18.58
N ASP A 74 5.26 -3.97 19.44
CA ASP A 74 4.35 -4.88 20.13
C ASP A 74 3.29 -4.13 20.94
N HIS A 75 3.69 -3.02 21.56
CA HIS A 75 2.80 -2.13 22.32
C HIS A 75 1.99 -1.17 21.44
N LEU A 76 2.04 -1.27 20.10
CA LEU A 76 1.14 -0.51 19.22
C LEU A 76 -0.28 -1.08 19.13
N SER A 77 -0.47 -2.37 19.44
CA SER A 77 -1.83 -2.95 19.44
C SER A 77 -2.77 -2.06 20.25
N PRO A 78 -3.92 -1.66 19.70
CA PRO A 78 -4.90 -0.80 20.40
C PRO A 78 -5.54 -1.52 21.58
N LEU A 79 -5.34 -2.85 21.70
CA LEU A 79 -5.84 -3.68 22.78
C LEU A 79 -4.87 -3.78 23.96
N ARG A 80 -3.59 -3.45 23.77
CA ARG A 80 -2.58 -3.52 24.83
C ARG A 80 -2.53 -2.24 25.67
N PRO A 81 -2.11 -2.34 26.96
CA PRO A 81 -1.83 -1.17 27.78
C PRO A 81 -0.60 -0.40 27.26
N ALA A 82 -0.42 0.81 27.78
CA ALA A 82 0.79 1.59 27.56
C ALA A 82 2.04 0.79 27.98
N VAL A 83 3.15 1.00 27.28
CA VAL A 83 4.44 0.40 27.64
C VAL A 83 4.84 0.81 29.06
N ALA A 84 5.29 -0.15 29.86
CA ALA A 84 5.68 0.04 31.26
C ALA A 84 7.14 -0.37 31.55
N ASP A 85 7.84 -0.89 30.55
CA ASP A 85 9.24 -1.33 30.67
C ASP A 85 10.16 -0.13 31.00
N PRO A 86 10.96 -0.18 32.08
CA PRO A 86 11.77 0.95 32.52
C PRO A 86 12.77 1.45 31.48
N ASP A 87 13.42 0.55 30.74
CA ASP A 87 14.45 0.90 29.77
C ASP A 87 13.81 1.57 28.55
N ALA A 88 12.69 1.04 28.07
CA ALA A 88 11.91 1.67 27.01
C ALA A 88 11.37 3.04 27.44
N LEU A 89 10.92 3.19 28.69
CA LEU A 89 10.44 4.47 29.22
C LEU A 89 11.54 5.52 29.33
N LEU A 90 12.72 5.13 29.82
CA LEU A 90 13.89 6.00 29.89
C LEU A 90 14.30 6.46 28.50
N TRP A 91 14.31 5.55 27.52
CA TRP A 91 14.60 5.89 26.14
C TRP A 91 13.56 6.84 25.54
N LEU A 92 12.27 6.57 25.75
CA LEU A 92 11.17 7.43 25.29
C LEU A 92 11.27 8.85 25.86
N ASP A 93 11.68 9.01 27.12
CA ASP A 93 11.93 10.34 27.68
C ASP A 93 13.11 11.04 27.03
N GLY A 94 14.19 10.31 26.74
CA GLY A 94 15.35 10.86 26.04
C GLY A 94 15.02 11.43 24.66
N VAL A 95 14.13 10.76 23.91
CA VAL A 95 13.73 11.20 22.55
C VAL A 95 12.53 12.14 22.51
N ARG A 96 11.82 12.35 23.64
CA ARG A 96 10.63 13.21 23.70
C ARG A 96 10.88 14.65 23.19
N PRO A 97 11.98 15.35 23.55
CA PRO A 97 12.23 16.69 23.03
C PRO A 97 12.37 16.71 21.50
N ILE A 98 13.04 15.69 20.96
CA ILE A 98 13.23 15.52 19.51
C ILE A 98 11.88 15.35 18.82
N ILE A 99 10.99 14.50 19.35
CA ILE A 99 9.64 14.32 18.79
C ILE A 99 8.86 15.63 18.78
N GLY A 100 9.02 16.48 19.79
CA GLY A 100 8.43 17.81 19.83
C GLY A 100 8.92 18.74 18.72
N GLU A 101 10.12 18.53 18.18
CA GLU A 101 10.66 19.27 17.04
C GLU A 101 10.18 18.69 15.70
N LEU A 102 9.78 17.42 15.66
CA LEU A 102 9.33 16.71 14.45
C LEU A 102 7.81 16.89 14.18
N GLY A 103 7.29 18.09 14.46
CA GLY A 103 5.97 18.54 14.01
C GLY A 103 6.04 19.24 12.65
N LEU A 104 4.98 19.15 11.86
CA LEU A 104 4.82 19.96 10.65
C LEU A 104 4.49 21.41 11.05
N ARG A 105 5.24 22.37 10.51
CA ARG A 105 4.94 23.80 10.69
C ARG A 105 3.94 24.28 9.62
N ASP A 106 3.31 25.42 9.87
CA ASP A 106 2.40 26.03 8.91
C ASP A 106 3.07 26.21 7.54
N GLY A 107 2.45 25.63 6.50
CA GLY A 107 2.96 25.66 5.13
C GLY A 107 4.07 24.66 4.81
N GLU A 108 4.59 23.90 5.78
CA GLU A 108 5.50 22.78 5.50
C GLU A 108 4.74 21.58 4.93
N VAL A 109 5.39 20.87 4.01
CA VAL A 109 4.95 19.59 3.46
C VAL A 109 6.06 18.55 3.60
N LEU A 110 5.73 17.28 3.37
CA LEU A 110 6.73 16.24 3.18
C LEU A 110 6.96 16.06 1.68
N GLN A 111 8.22 16.05 1.25
CA GLN A 111 8.57 15.68 -0.11
C GLN A 111 9.79 14.76 -0.12
N LEU A 112 9.55 13.49 -0.45
CA LEU A 112 10.60 12.48 -0.60
C LEU A 112 11.37 12.63 -1.90
N PRO A 113 12.57 12.05 -2.02
CA PRO A 113 13.23 11.87 -3.31
C PRO A 113 12.35 11.14 -4.32
N ARG A 114 12.50 11.47 -5.62
CA ARG A 114 11.84 10.74 -6.70
C ARG A 114 12.37 9.31 -6.77
N ILE A 115 11.48 8.34 -7.01
CA ILE A 115 11.88 6.96 -7.30
C ILE A 115 12.35 6.90 -8.75
N GLU A 116 13.65 6.72 -8.95
CA GLU A 116 14.28 6.68 -10.26
C GLU A 116 14.56 5.26 -10.75
N GLY A 117 14.55 4.26 -9.86
CA GLY A 117 15.07 2.92 -10.12
C GLY A 117 14.94 2.01 -8.89
N PRO A 118 15.12 0.69 -9.04
CA PRO A 118 15.19 -0.24 -7.92
C PRO A 118 16.32 0.11 -6.93
N ASP A 119 17.38 0.76 -7.41
CA ASP A 119 18.50 1.24 -6.58
C ASP A 119 18.20 2.54 -5.83
N THR A 120 17.00 3.12 -6.00
CA THR A 120 16.66 4.36 -5.28
C THR A 120 16.60 4.05 -3.79
N PRO A 121 17.42 4.71 -2.95
CA PRO A 121 17.37 4.47 -1.52
C PRO A 121 16.05 5.03 -0.96
N PHE A 122 15.51 4.34 0.05
CA PHE A 122 14.35 4.78 0.83
C PHE A 122 14.77 5.19 2.25
N PRO A 123 15.72 6.15 2.42
CA PRO A 123 16.36 6.39 3.71
C PRO A 123 15.42 6.99 4.74
N ASP A 124 14.37 7.68 4.29
CA ASP A 124 13.45 8.40 5.15
C ASP A 124 12.26 7.54 5.60
N HIS A 125 11.87 6.50 4.84
CA HIS A 125 10.63 5.75 5.11
C HIS A 125 10.62 5.01 6.45
N ALA A 126 11.74 4.38 6.82
CA ALA A 126 11.85 3.68 8.10
C ALA A 126 11.91 4.66 9.29
N PRO A 127 12.73 5.73 9.28
CA PRO A 127 12.68 6.77 10.31
C PRO A 127 11.30 7.41 10.47
N LEU A 128 10.60 7.70 9.37
CA LEU A 128 9.25 8.27 9.41
C LEU A 128 8.23 7.32 10.06
N TYR A 129 8.34 6.02 9.80
CA TYR A 129 7.55 5.03 10.54
C TYR A 129 7.89 5.05 12.04
N GLN A 130 9.17 5.11 12.39
CA GLN A 130 9.63 5.18 13.77
C GLN A 130 9.10 6.42 14.50
N VAL A 131 9.03 7.59 13.85
CA VAL A 131 8.40 8.80 14.41
C VAL A 131 6.96 8.51 14.85
N ALA A 132 6.16 7.83 14.02
CA ALA A 132 4.78 7.49 14.35
C ALA A 132 4.70 6.53 15.55
N VAL A 133 5.57 5.51 15.59
CA VAL A 133 5.65 4.53 16.68
C VAL A 133 5.97 5.21 18.01
N ILE A 134 6.96 6.10 18.01
CA ILE A 134 7.36 6.83 19.23
C ILE A 134 6.22 7.76 19.67
N ARG A 135 5.64 8.53 18.75
CA ARG A 135 4.55 9.47 19.05
C ARG A 135 3.33 8.75 19.63
N ALA A 136 2.98 7.58 19.09
CA ALA A 136 1.91 6.73 19.61
C ALA A 136 2.17 6.28 21.06
N ASN A 137 3.38 5.79 21.35
CA ASN A 137 3.76 5.36 22.70
C ASN A 137 3.81 6.54 23.69
N LEU A 138 4.33 7.70 23.27
CA LEU A 138 4.32 8.93 24.08
C LEU A 138 2.90 9.41 24.37
N ALA A 139 1.96 9.30 23.41
CA ALA A 139 0.57 9.68 23.61
C ALA A 139 -0.10 8.82 24.70
N ARG A 140 0.07 7.49 24.62
CA ARG A 140 -0.46 6.54 25.61
C ARG A 140 0.13 6.80 27.00
N ARG A 141 1.42 7.12 27.07
CA ARG A 141 2.10 7.45 28.31
C ARG A 141 1.63 8.77 28.90
N ALA A 142 1.46 9.81 28.09
CA ALA A 142 0.92 11.09 28.52
C ALA A 142 -0.47 10.90 29.14
N TRP A 143 -1.32 10.10 28.50
CA TRP A 143 -2.64 9.75 29.02
C TRP A 143 -2.56 9.04 30.38
N ALA A 144 -1.70 8.01 30.49
CA ALA A 144 -1.50 7.26 31.74
C ALA A 144 -0.96 8.14 32.88
N ALA A 145 -0.21 9.20 32.56
CA ALA A 145 0.29 10.18 33.52
C ALA A 145 -0.73 11.28 33.87
N GLY A 146 -1.94 11.26 33.29
CA GLY A 146 -2.98 12.27 33.49
C GLY A 146 -2.85 13.50 32.59
N ASP A 147 -1.85 13.56 31.71
CA ASP A 147 -1.69 14.62 30.70
C ASP A 147 -2.56 14.33 29.46
N ARG A 148 -3.87 14.51 29.62
CA ARG A 148 -4.86 14.33 28.54
C ARG A 148 -4.61 15.28 27.36
N PRO A 149 -4.34 16.59 27.57
CA PRO A 149 -4.07 17.50 26.46
C PRO A 149 -2.83 17.09 25.65
N GLY A 150 -1.74 16.66 26.32
CA GLY A 150 -0.55 16.16 25.66
C GLY A 150 -0.78 14.89 24.86
N ALA A 151 -1.55 13.94 25.41
CA ALA A 151 -1.91 12.71 24.71
C ALA A 151 -2.71 12.98 23.42
N LEU A 152 -3.72 13.86 23.50
CA LEU A 152 -4.53 14.24 22.35
C LEU A 152 -3.71 15.00 21.32
N LYS A 153 -2.87 15.94 21.75
CA LYS A 153 -1.96 16.67 20.85
C LYS A 153 -1.10 15.70 20.03
N LEU A 154 -0.45 14.74 20.70
CA LEU A 154 0.40 13.75 20.02
C LEU A 154 -0.39 12.85 19.07
N ALA A 155 -1.62 12.44 19.43
CA ALA A 155 -2.45 11.64 18.54
C ALA A 155 -2.83 12.41 17.26
N ARG A 156 -3.23 13.68 17.41
CA ARG A 156 -3.62 14.56 16.29
C ARG A 156 -2.43 14.90 15.39
N GLU A 157 -1.28 15.24 15.97
CA GLU A 157 -0.04 15.43 15.23
C GLU A 157 0.37 14.18 14.45
N ASN A 158 0.03 12.98 14.94
CA ASN A 158 0.29 11.74 14.21
C ASN A 158 -0.66 11.55 13.02
N LEU A 159 -1.95 11.90 13.15
CA LEU A 159 -2.90 11.91 12.03
C LEU A 159 -2.47 12.91 10.95
N ASP A 160 -2.11 14.12 11.33
CA ASP A 160 -1.63 15.16 10.41
C ASP A 160 -0.36 14.71 9.68
N PHE A 161 0.57 14.11 10.43
CA PHE A 161 1.77 13.51 9.87
C PHE A 161 1.46 12.37 8.89
N ALA A 162 0.56 11.45 9.24
CA ALA A 162 0.15 10.35 8.36
C ALA A 162 -0.45 10.86 7.06
N ARG A 163 -1.35 11.85 7.14
CA ARG A 163 -1.97 12.52 5.98
C ARG A 163 -0.91 13.16 5.09
N ALA A 164 0.02 13.91 5.67
CA ALA A 164 1.11 14.52 4.91
C ALA A 164 2.00 13.47 4.24
N PHE A 165 2.32 12.38 4.95
CA PHE A 165 3.21 11.35 4.43
C PHE A 165 2.55 10.58 3.28
N LEU A 166 1.28 10.20 3.42
CA LEU A 166 0.48 9.57 2.36
C LEU A 166 0.37 10.45 1.12
N ARG A 167 0.10 11.75 1.30
CA ARG A 167 0.04 12.72 0.18
C ARG A 167 1.38 12.94 -0.51
N ALA A 168 2.48 12.76 0.22
CA ALA A 168 3.84 12.90 -0.30
C ALA A 168 4.31 11.69 -1.12
N GLN A 169 3.68 10.52 -0.96
CA GLN A 169 4.10 9.29 -1.62
C GLN A 169 3.64 9.24 -3.07
N GLU A 170 4.52 8.74 -3.92
CA GLU A 170 4.21 8.23 -5.24
C GLU A 170 4.78 6.80 -5.30
N GLY A 171 4.00 5.86 -5.82
CA GLY A 171 4.41 4.46 -5.90
C GLY A 171 4.03 3.65 -4.65
N VAL A 172 4.02 2.34 -4.82
CA VAL A 172 3.49 1.35 -3.89
C VAL A 172 4.46 1.09 -2.76
N ILE A 173 5.75 0.95 -3.01
CA ILE A 173 6.73 0.69 -1.93
C ILE A 173 6.65 1.80 -0.88
N ALA A 174 6.63 3.03 -1.36
CA ALA A 174 6.40 4.25 -0.59
C ALA A 174 5.04 4.23 0.13
N MET A 175 3.96 3.93 -0.59
CA MET A 175 2.60 3.82 -0.05
C MET A 175 2.45 2.77 1.04
N ILE A 176 3.12 1.61 0.95
CA ILE A 176 3.11 0.57 1.99
C ILE A 176 3.60 1.16 3.31
N LYS A 177 4.73 1.85 3.30
CA LYS A 177 5.31 2.47 4.52
C LYS A 177 4.44 3.60 5.06
N ALA A 178 3.91 4.46 4.19
CA ALA A 178 3.01 5.53 4.61
C ALA A 178 1.68 5.00 5.15
N SER A 179 1.15 3.91 4.58
CA SER A 179 -0.03 3.23 5.12
C SER A 179 0.28 2.63 6.51
N GLY A 180 1.50 2.17 6.76
CA GLY A 180 1.95 1.76 8.09
C GLY A 180 1.87 2.90 9.11
N VAL A 181 2.30 4.10 8.75
CA VAL A 181 2.18 5.30 9.61
C VAL A 181 0.71 5.63 9.88
N TRP A 182 -0.14 5.55 8.87
CA TRP A 182 -1.58 5.79 9.05
C TRP A 182 -2.22 4.74 9.96
N GLN A 183 -1.86 3.46 9.83
CA GLN A 183 -2.30 2.40 10.74
C GLN A 183 -1.94 2.72 12.20
N VAL A 184 -0.67 3.05 12.46
CA VAL A 184 -0.20 3.41 13.82
C VAL A 184 -0.97 4.60 14.39
N SER A 185 -1.28 5.58 13.53
CA SER A 185 -2.06 6.76 13.93
C SER A 185 -3.50 6.39 14.27
N LEU A 186 -4.15 5.59 13.43
CA LEU A 186 -5.51 5.09 13.68
C LEU A 186 -5.58 4.18 14.91
N ASP A 187 -4.58 3.34 15.16
CA ASP A 187 -4.50 2.49 16.36
C ASP A 187 -4.29 3.32 17.63
N THR A 188 -3.61 4.45 17.53
CA THR A 188 -3.49 5.42 18.64
C THR A 188 -4.85 6.04 18.95
N VAL A 189 -5.59 6.47 17.93
CA VAL A 189 -6.95 7.01 18.10
C VAL A 189 -7.91 5.93 18.61
N TYR A 190 -7.80 4.69 18.12
CA TYR A 190 -8.62 3.59 18.59
C TYR A 190 -8.38 3.30 20.07
N TRP A 191 -7.12 3.27 20.49
CA TRP A 191 -6.77 3.14 21.91
C TRP A 191 -7.38 4.27 22.75
N LEU A 192 -7.33 5.52 22.27
CA LEU A 192 -7.92 6.70 22.94
C LEU A 192 -9.45 6.65 22.99
N ALA A 193 -10.11 6.20 21.92
CA ALA A 193 -11.58 6.10 21.85
C ALA A 193 -12.17 5.13 22.88
N ARG A 194 -11.34 4.21 23.40
CA ARG A 194 -11.66 3.27 24.48
C ARG A 194 -11.41 3.85 25.88
N GLN A 195 -10.80 5.02 25.97
CA GLN A 195 -10.59 5.75 27.22
C GLN A 195 -11.81 6.65 27.54
N PRO A 196 -11.96 7.13 28.79
CA PRO A 196 -13.08 8.00 29.18
C PRO A 196 -12.90 9.44 28.67
N LEU A 197 -12.94 9.63 27.34
CA LEU A 197 -12.89 10.95 26.68
C LEU A 197 -14.10 11.82 27.05
N THR A 198 -13.89 13.14 27.15
CA THR A 198 -15.00 14.10 27.18
C THR A 198 -15.62 14.24 25.79
N ALA A 199 -16.82 14.84 25.71
CA ALA A 199 -17.46 15.09 24.43
C ALA A 199 -16.62 15.99 23.50
N ASP A 200 -15.94 17.00 24.06
CA ASP A 200 -15.10 17.93 23.28
C ASP A 200 -13.80 17.25 22.79
N GLU A 201 -13.17 16.42 23.63
CA GLU A 201 -12.00 15.65 23.24
C GLU A 201 -12.36 14.66 22.12
N ALA A 202 -13.49 13.96 22.25
CA ALA A 202 -13.99 13.06 21.22
C ALA A 202 -14.34 13.81 19.92
N ALA A 203 -14.96 14.99 20.02
CA ALA A 203 -15.26 15.84 18.87
C ALA A 203 -13.99 16.30 18.13
N SER A 204 -12.92 16.63 18.86
CA SER A 204 -11.66 17.04 18.25
C SER A 204 -11.00 15.94 17.41
N LEU A 205 -10.92 14.71 17.96
CA LEU A 205 -10.40 13.56 17.22
C LEU A 205 -11.30 13.17 16.05
N GLN A 206 -12.62 13.27 16.22
CA GLN A 206 -13.57 12.95 15.17
C GLN A 206 -13.42 13.90 13.99
N ALA A 207 -13.24 15.21 14.23
CA ALA A 207 -13.05 16.19 13.17
C ALA A 207 -11.80 15.88 12.33
N ASP A 208 -10.70 15.47 12.96
CA ASP A 208 -9.48 15.09 12.23
C ASP A 208 -9.68 13.82 11.37
N LEU A 209 -10.45 12.84 11.85
CA LEU A 209 -10.82 11.65 11.09
C LEU A 209 -11.79 11.94 9.94
N GLU A 210 -12.68 12.93 10.08
CA GLU A 210 -13.61 13.34 9.03
C GLU A 210 -12.89 14.12 7.92
N ALA A 211 -11.85 14.89 8.26
CA ALA A 211 -10.97 15.53 7.28
C ALA A 211 -10.24 14.51 6.38
N ASP A 212 -10.14 13.25 6.81
CA ASP A 212 -9.49 12.15 6.09
C ASP A 212 -10.44 11.33 5.21
N ALA A 213 -11.72 11.70 5.07
CA ALA A 213 -12.71 10.89 4.31
C ALA A 213 -12.36 10.66 2.82
N ALA A 214 -11.42 11.42 2.27
CA ALA A 214 -10.91 11.28 0.90
C ALA A 214 -9.53 10.61 0.82
N LEU A 215 -8.86 10.42 1.96
CA LEU A 215 -7.43 10.14 2.01
C LEU A 215 -7.08 8.80 1.35
N ALA A 216 -7.91 7.78 1.55
CA ALA A 216 -7.72 6.46 0.93
C ALA A 216 -7.72 6.53 -0.61
N ARG A 217 -8.76 7.14 -1.21
CA ARG A 217 -8.87 7.27 -2.67
C ARG A 217 -7.75 8.13 -3.26
N GLU A 218 -7.40 9.25 -2.60
CA GLU A 218 -6.30 10.11 -3.01
C GLU A 218 -4.96 9.38 -2.99
N THR A 219 -4.73 8.59 -1.93
CA THR A 219 -3.51 7.79 -1.76
C THR A 219 -3.42 6.72 -2.84
N ILE A 220 -4.50 5.98 -3.11
CA ILE A 220 -4.50 4.94 -4.15
C ILE A 220 -4.22 5.54 -5.52
N ALA A 221 -4.86 6.68 -5.85
CA ALA A 221 -4.60 7.38 -7.11
C ALA A 221 -3.14 7.78 -7.28
N ARG A 222 -2.53 8.35 -6.22
CA ARG A 222 -1.11 8.72 -6.22
C ARG A 222 -0.19 7.50 -6.27
N GLY A 223 -0.51 6.45 -5.52
CA GLY A 223 0.18 5.17 -5.52
C GLY A 223 0.25 4.59 -6.93
N PHE A 224 -0.91 4.41 -7.57
CA PHE A 224 -0.99 3.91 -8.94
C PHE A 224 -0.27 4.76 -9.96
N ARG A 225 -0.35 6.10 -9.86
CA ARG A 225 0.38 6.99 -10.75
C ARG A 225 1.90 6.83 -10.61
N GLY A 226 2.41 6.75 -9.39
CA GLY A 226 3.83 6.52 -9.16
C GLY A 226 4.28 5.13 -9.59
N GLU A 227 3.46 4.10 -9.38
CA GLU A 227 3.75 2.73 -9.87
C GLU A 227 3.81 2.65 -11.38
N TYR A 228 2.86 3.30 -12.05
CA TYR A 228 2.88 3.39 -13.49
C TYR A 228 4.17 4.05 -13.98
N THR A 229 4.61 5.11 -13.31
CA THR A 229 5.86 5.79 -13.64
C THR A 229 7.08 4.90 -13.36
N PHE A 230 7.08 4.17 -12.24
CA PHE A 230 8.21 3.36 -11.82
C PHE A 230 8.26 2.00 -12.55
N PHE A 231 7.33 1.09 -12.28
CA PHE A 231 7.32 -0.26 -12.83
C PHE A 231 7.02 -0.27 -14.32
N TYR A 232 6.06 0.51 -14.80
CA TYR A 232 5.74 0.46 -16.22
C TYR A 232 6.69 1.33 -17.03
N LYS A 233 6.82 2.63 -16.75
CA LYS A 233 7.66 3.50 -17.60
C LYS A 233 9.16 3.32 -17.37
N THR A 234 9.61 3.37 -16.12
CA THR A 234 11.05 3.44 -15.82
C THR A 234 11.73 2.09 -16.00
N VAL A 235 11.15 1.01 -15.45
CA VAL A 235 11.71 -0.34 -15.57
C VAL A 235 11.68 -0.81 -17.03
N ILE A 236 10.55 -0.69 -17.75
CA ILE A 236 10.48 -1.04 -19.20
C ILE A 236 11.42 -0.15 -20.04
N GLY A 237 11.55 1.13 -19.70
CA GLY A 237 12.45 2.05 -20.38
C GLY A 237 13.94 1.69 -20.23
N ARG A 238 14.31 1.07 -19.10
CA ARG A 238 15.67 0.59 -18.80
C ARG A 238 15.95 -0.81 -19.32
N MET A 239 14.92 -1.59 -19.67
CA MET A 239 15.12 -2.92 -20.25
C MET A 239 15.95 -2.83 -21.53
N PRO A 240 16.94 -3.73 -21.70
CA PRO A 240 17.83 -3.70 -22.85
C PRO A 240 17.04 -3.84 -24.16
N GLN A 241 17.49 -3.12 -25.18
CA GLN A 241 17.11 -3.40 -26.55
C GLN A 241 17.96 -4.56 -27.02
N THR A 242 17.50 -5.76 -26.72
CA THR A 242 18.18 -7.00 -27.10
C THR A 242 17.15 -8.01 -27.59
N ARG A 243 17.64 -8.95 -28.39
CA ARG A 243 16.88 -10.13 -28.80
C ARG A 243 17.12 -11.32 -27.87
N ASP A 244 18.16 -11.26 -27.04
CA ASP A 244 18.49 -12.29 -26.06
C ASP A 244 17.42 -12.36 -24.95
N ALA A 245 16.68 -13.46 -24.92
CA ALA A 245 15.64 -13.72 -23.94
C ALA A 245 16.19 -13.88 -22.51
N ASP A 246 17.38 -14.46 -22.33
CA ASP A 246 17.98 -14.67 -21.01
C ASP A 246 18.41 -13.33 -20.41
N LEU A 247 18.95 -12.43 -21.24
CA LEU A 247 19.28 -11.08 -20.83
C LEU A 247 18.02 -10.26 -20.47
N LEU A 248 16.92 -10.43 -21.21
CA LEU A 248 15.63 -9.80 -20.90
C LEU A 248 15.02 -10.35 -19.61
N LEU A 249 15.06 -11.66 -19.39
CA LEU A 249 14.59 -12.31 -18.17
C LEU A 249 15.44 -11.92 -16.95
N SER A 250 16.76 -11.88 -17.11
CA SER A 250 17.66 -11.34 -16.10
C SER A 250 17.33 -9.89 -15.77
N SER A 251 16.97 -9.08 -16.78
CA SER A 251 16.55 -7.69 -16.60
C SER A 251 15.21 -7.58 -15.86
N LEU A 252 14.25 -8.47 -16.11
CA LEU A 252 13.00 -8.57 -15.35
C LEU A 252 13.26 -8.90 -13.88
N ALA A 253 14.09 -9.92 -13.61
CA ALA A 253 14.41 -10.38 -12.27
C ALA A 253 15.24 -9.37 -11.46
N SER A 254 16.09 -8.58 -12.13
CA SER A 254 16.91 -7.54 -11.50
C SER A 254 16.26 -6.13 -11.51
N LEU A 255 14.99 -6.04 -11.90
CA LEU A 255 14.20 -4.80 -11.97
C LEU A 255 14.80 -3.70 -12.88
N ALA A 256 15.43 -4.14 -13.97
CA ALA A 256 16.05 -3.37 -15.07
C ALA A 256 17.47 -2.85 -14.82
N MET A 257 18.44 -3.75 -14.95
CA MET A 257 19.86 -3.43 -15.18
C MET A 257 20.11 -2.97 -16.63
N HIS A 258 21.06 -2.07 -16.81
CA HIS A 258 21.64 -1.78 -18.13
C HIS A 258 22.32 -3.06 -18.67
N PRO A 259 22.16 -3.39 -19.97
CA PRO A 259 22.90 -4.51 -20.54
C PRO A 259 24.41 -4.25 -20.39
N PRO A 260 25.23 -5.30 -20.20
CA PRO A 260 26.66 -5.14 -20.39
C PRO A 260 26.88 -4.52 -21.77
N THR A 261 27.53 -3.36 -21.81
CA THR A 261 27.91 -2.69 -23.06
C THR A 261 29.43 -2.74 -23.17
N PRO A 262 30.00 -3.38 -24.20
CA PRO A 262 29.32 -4.10 -25.27
C PRO A 262 28.75 -5.46 -24.83
N VAL A 263 27.65 -5.88 -25.47
CA VAL A 263 27.12 -7.26 -25.38
C VAL A 263 28.24 -8.20 -25.82
N ALA A 264 28.50 -9.25 -25.02
CA ALA A 264 29.65 -10.11 -25.28
C ALA A 264 29.50 -10.79 -26.66
N PRO A 265 30.60 -10.99 -27.44
CA PRO A 265 30.52 -11.54 -28.79
C PRO A 265 29.84 -12.92 -28.88
N ASP A 266 29.87 -13.71 -27.81
CA ASP A 266 29.22 -15.01 -27.66
C ASP A 266 27.71 -14.91 -27.36
N GLU A 267 27.26 -13.83 -26.74
CA GLU A 267 25.83 -13.52 -26.51
C GLU A 267 25.14 -13.05 -27.81
N GLN A 268 25.91 -12.58 -28.81
CA GLN A 268 25.40 -12.17 -30.12
C GLN A 268 24.86 -13.34 -30.97
N HIS A 269 25.16 -14.59 -30.58
CA HIS A 269 24.80 -15.80 -31.33
C HIS A 269 23.63 -16.59 -30.74
N LEU A 270 23.03 -16.15 -29.62
CA LEU A 270 21.79 -16.71 -29.09
C LEU A 270 20.61 -16.22 -29.96
N ALA A 271 20.47 -16.86 -31.12
CA ALA A 271 19.52 -16.51 -32.17
C ALA A 271 18.09 -16.97 -31.82
N LEU A 272 17.41 -16.20 -30.99
CA LEU A 272 15.96 -15.99 -30.97
C LEU A 272 15.74 -14.49 -30.69
N PRO A 273 14.65 -13.84 -31.15
CA PRO A 273 13.55 -14.35 -31.96
C PRO A 273 13.80 -14.08 -33.48
N PRO A 274 12.92 -14.50 -34.41
CA PRO A 274 13.18 -14.47 -35.84
C PRO A 274 13.33 -13.03 -36.36
N GLU A 275 13.88 -12.89 -37.57
CA GLU A 275 13.95 -11.59 -38.25
C GLU A 275 12.56 -10.93 -38.34
N GLY A 276 12.41 -9.75 -37.72
CA GLY A 276 11.26 -8.87 -37.94
C GLY A 276 10.47 -8.40 -36.72
N ARG A 277 10.70 -8.91 -35.49
CA ARG A 277 9.94 -8.49 -34.30
C ARG A 277 10.76 -8.46 -33.00
N GLU A 278 10.57 -7.42 -32.19
CA GLU A 278 11.15 -7.31 -30.85
C GLU A 278 10.36 -8.16 -29.84
N PRO A 279 11.03 -8.89 -28.92
CA PRO A 279 10.36 -9.69 -27.87
C PRO A 279 9.64 -8.82 -26.81
N LEU A 280 10.00 -7.54 -26.73
CA LEU A 280 9.37 -6.52 -25.89
C LEU A 280 8.82 -5.39 -26.76
N ASP A 281 7.50 -5.34 -26.93
CA ASP A 281 6.80 -4.16 -27.44
C ASP A 281 6.51 -3.22 -26.27
N ARG A 282 7.37 -2.21 -26.11
CA ARG A 282 7.26 -1.24 -25.00
C ARG A 282 5.94 -0.49 -25.04
N GLU A 283 5.51 -0.04 -26.20
CA GLU A 283 4.28 0.78 -26.31
C GLU A 283 3.04 -0.05 -25.97
N ALA A 284 2.94 -1.26 -26.50
CA ALA A 284 1.83 -2.16 -26.20
C ALA A 284 1.80 -2.54 -24.71
N THR A 285 2.97 -2.80 -24.11
CA THR A 285 3.06 -3.15 -22.67
C THR A 285 2.64 -1.97 -21.79
N LEU A 286 3.11 -0.76 -22.09
CA LEU A 286 2.74 0.46 -21.37
C LEU A 286 1.25 0.78 -21.50
N ARG A 287 0.65 0.51 -22.67
CA ARG A 287 -0.78 0.70 -22.91
C ARG A 287 -1.62 -0.27 -22.08
N ALA A 288 -1.30 -1.56 -22.13
CA ALA A 288 -2.03 -2.57 -21.37
C ALA A 288 -1.97 -2.33 -19.85
N GLY A 289 -0.79 -1.97 -19.32
CA GLY A 289 -0.65 -1.62 -17.90
C GLY A 289 -1.46 -0.37 -17.50
N ALA A 290 -1.49 0.65 -18.36
CA ALA A 290 -2.26 1.87 -18.11
C ALA A 290 -3.78 1.61 -18.14
N GLU A 291 -4.26 0.74 -19.03
CA GLU A 291 -5.67 0.38 -19.14
C GLU A 291 -6.18 -0.35 -17.89
N ASP A 292 -5.41 -1.30 -17.37
CA ASP A 292 -5.74 -2.04 -16.14
C ASP A 292 -5.82 -1.10 -14.93
N ILE A 293 -4.81 -0.26 -14.70
CA ILE A 293 -4.80 0.74 -13.61
C ILE A 293 -5.98 1.72 -13.75
N ARG A 294 -6.25 2.23 -14.95
CA ARG A 294 -7.39 3.15 -15.19
C ARG A 294 -8.72 2.48 -14.90
N GLY A 295 -8.82 1.17 -15.10
CA GLY A 295 -9.97 0.37 -14.71
C GLY A 295 -10.25 0.45 -13.21
N TYR A 296 -9.25 0.15 -12.39
CA TYR A 296 -9.33 0.28 -10.93
C TYR A 296 -9.69 1.70 -10.48
N LEU A 297 -8.98 2.71 -11.01
CA LEU A 297 -9.21 4.11 -10.66
C LEU A 297 -10.64 4.56 -10.95
N ARG A 298 -11.17 4.24 -12.14
CA ARG A 298 -12.55 4.60 -12.51
C ARG A 298 -13.59 3.98 -11.58
N VAL A 299 -13.38 2.75 -11.13
CA VAL A 299 -14.30 2.12 -10.17
C VAL A 299 -14.24 2.86 -8.84
N ILE A 300 -13.04 3.12 -8.31
CA ILE A 300 -12.83 3.80 -7.02
C ILE A 300 -13.37 5.23 -7.05
N GLU A 301 -13.12 5.99 -8.11
CA GLU A 301 -13.62 7.37 -8.25
C GLU A 301 -15.15 7.41 -8.29
N ARG A 302 -15.77 6.43 -8.97
CA ARG A 302 -17.23 6.35 -9.08
C ARG A 302 -17.91 5.92 -7.78
N THR A 303 -17.32 4.97 -7.05
CA THR A 303 -17.99 4.32 -5.91
C THR A 303 -17.47 4.77 -4.55
N GLY A 304 -16.21 5.25 -4.48
CA GLY A 304 -15.51 5.51 -3.23
C GLY A 304 -15.12 4.24 -2.46
N ARG A 305 -15.17 3.06 -3.09
CA ARG A 305 -15.05 1.75 -2.42
C ARG A 305 -13.98 0.84 -3.02
N PHE A 306 -13.64 -0.20 -2.29
CA PHE A 306 -12.78 -1.28 -2.76
C PHE A 306 -13.44 -1.97 -3.97
N PRO A 307 -12.75 -2.06 -5.13
CA PRO A 307 -13.27 -2.68 -6.33
C PRO A 307 -13.20 -4.22 -6.24
N ARG A 308 -13.93 -4.79 -5.28
CA ARG A 308 -13.96 -6.22 -4.98
C ARG A 308 -14.25 -7.06 -6.22
N GLY A 309 -13.43 -8.07 -6.46
CA GLY A 309 -13.60 -8.99 -7.58
C GLY A 309 -13.28 -8.37 -8.94
N TYR A 310 -12.75 -7.15 -9.01
CA TYR A 310 -12.28 -6.58 -10.29
C TYR A 310 -11.14 -7.41 -10.86
N HIS A 311 -10.19 -7.82 -10.00
CA HIS A 311 -9.10 -8.69 -10.41
C HIS A 311 -9.65 -10.00 -10.99
N THR A 312 -10.46 -10.73 -10.24
CA THR A 312 -11.01 -12.03 -10.68
C THR A 312 -11.94 -11.92 -11.89
N GLY A 313 -12.73 -10.85 -11.98
CA GLY A 313 -13.73 -10.65 -13.03
C GLY A 313 -13.18 -10.12 -14.35
N HIS A 314 -12.11 -9.32 -14.34
CA HIS A 314 -11.58 -8.67 -15.54
C HIS A 314 -10.09 -8.93 -15.73
N THR A 315 -9.26 -8.51 -14.78
CA THR A 315 -7.80 -8.54 -14.92
C THR A 315 -7.25 -9.97 -15.06
N ALA A 316 -7.63 -10.89 -14.17
CA ALA A 316 -7.17 -12.27 -14.14
C ALA A 316 -7.55 -13.05 -15.40
N VAL A 317 -8.68 -12.72 -16.03
CA VAL A 317 -9.10 -13.35 -17.29
C VAL A 317 -8.12 -13.00 -18.42
N ALA A 318 -7.76 -11.72 -18.54
CA ALA A 318 -6.78 -11.26 -19.52
C ALA A 318 -5.39 -11.87 -19.23
N LEU A 319 -4.93 -11.81 -17.97
CA LEU A 319 -3.65 -12.39 -17.56
C LEU A 319 -3.61 -13.91 -17.79
N SER A 320 -4.71 -14.63 -17.55
CA SER A 320 -4.80 -16.07 -17.80
C SER A 320 -4.69 -16.42 -19.28
N ALA A 321 -5.19 -15.57 -20.18
CA ALA A 321 -4.99 -15.75 -21.61
C ALA A 321 -3.51 -15.60 -21.97
N TRP A 322 -2.84 -14.54 -21.47
CA TRP A 322 -1.41 -14.35 -21.66
C TRP A 322 -0.59 -15.50 -21.08
N LEU A 323 -0.90 -15.96 -19.87
CA LEU A 323 -0.24 -17.12 -19.24
C LEU A 323 -0.30 -18.37 -20.12
N ARG A 324 -1.46 -18.67 -20.73
CA ARG A 324 -1.58 -19.81 -21.67
C ARG A 324 -0.73 -19.65 -22.91
N GLU A 325 -0.62 -18.43 -23.44
CA GLU A 325 0.24 -18.13 -24.59
C GLU A 325 1.73 -18.20 -24.25
N LEU A 326 2.10 -17.87 -23.01
CA LEU A 326 3.49 -17.90 -22.55
C LEU A 326 3.95 -19.33 -22.21
N GLY A 327 3.05 -20.23 -21.79
CA GLY A 327 3.34 -21.66 -21.62
C GLY A 327 4.68 -21.93 -20.90
N GLY A 328 5.57 -22.70 -21.55
CA GLY A 328 6.89 -23.03 -21.01
C GLY A 328 7.81 -21.83 -20.74
N PHE A 329 7.61 -20.68 -21.39
CA PHE A 329 8.39 -19.46 -21.13
C PHE A 329 8.06 -18.86 -19.76
N TYR A 330 6.80 -18.92 -19.34
CA TYR A 330 6.43 -18.53 -17.98
C TYR A 330 7.09 -19.47 -16.96
N THR A 331 6.96 -20.79 -17.14
CA THR A 331 7.60 -21.80 -16.26
C THR A 331 9.11 -21.59 -16.16
N TYR A 332 9.78 -21.38 -17.29
CA TYR A 332 11.22 -21.11 -17.33
C TYR A 332 11.59 -19.83 -16.56
N ALA A 333 10.76 -18.80 -16.63
CA ALA A 333 11.01 -17.51 -15.98
C ALA A 333 10.73 -17.50 -14.47
N THR A 334 9.84 -18.37 -13.98
CA THR A 334 9.38 -18.33 -12.58
C THR A 334 9.88 -19.46 -11.70
N ASP A 335 10.28 -20.60 -12.28
CA ASP A 335 10.69 -21.77 -11.50
C ASP A 335 12.20 -21.82 -11.28
N GLU A 336 12.63 -22.39 -10.15
CA GLU A 336 14.04 -22.61 -9.83
C GLU A 336 14.41 -24.08 -10.06
N GLY A 337 15.31 -24.37 -10.99
CA GLY A 337 15.86 -25.72 -11.14
C GLY A 337 16.52 -26.02 -12.49
N PRO A 338 17.16 -27.19 -12.66
CA PRO A 338 17.59 -27.65 -13.97
C PRO A 338 16.37 -27.95 -14.83
N PHE A 339 16.18 -27.17 -15.89
CA PHE A 339 15.06 -27.35 -16.81
C PHE A 339 15.28 -28.55 -17.73
N LEU A 340 14.25 -29.36 -17.90
CA LEU A 340 14.25 -30.43 -18.90
C LEU A 340 14.37 -29.82 -20.31
N PRO A 341 15.01 -30.50 -21.27
CA PRO A 341 15.07 -30.04 -22.66
C PRO A 341 13.71 -29.74 -23.28
N SER A 342 12.65 -30.44 -22.84
CA SER A 342 11.28 -30.18 -23.27
C SER A 342 10.74 -28.82 -22.79
N VAL A 343 11.06 -28.42 -21.56
CA VAL A 343 10.66 -27.11 -21.00
C VAL A 343 11.36 -25.98 -21.73
N LEU A 344 12.66 -26.14 -22.03
CA LEU A 344 13.41 -25.18 -22.84
C LEU A 344 12.87 -25.08 -24.27
N ALA A 345 12.48 -26.21 -24.87
CA ALA A 345 11.85 -26.22 -26.20
C ALA A 345 10.49 -25.51 -26.20
N GLU A 346 9.66 -25.71 -25.17
CA GLU A 346 8.38 -25.01 -25.00
C GLU A 346 8.56 -23.51 -24.74
N ALA A 347 9.56 -23.13 -23.94
CA ALA A 347 9.91 -21.73 -23.69
C ALA A 347 10.34 -21.03 -25.00
N ASN A 348 11.23 -21.66 -25.76
CA ASN A 348 11.65 -21.15 -27.07
C ASN A 348 10.48 -21.03 -28.04
N ALA A 349 9.58 -22.03 -28.07
CA ALA A 349 8.39 -21.98 -28.91
C ALA A 349 7.46 -20.83 -28.50
N ALA A 350 7.25 -20.60 -27.20
CA ALA A 350 6.40 -19.50 -26.72
C ALA A 350 6.98 -18.13 -27.07
N VAL A 351 8.30 -17.93 -26.92
CA VAL A 351 8.97 -16.67 -27.32
C VAL A 351 8.86 -16.42 -28.83
N LEU A 352 8.92 -17.47 -29.64
CA LEU A 352 8.82 -17.39 -31.11
C LEU A 352 7.43 -17.03 -31.61
N HIS A 353 6.39 -17.57 -30.98
CA HIS A 353 5.02 -17.52 -31.52
C HIS A 353 4.09 -16.56 -30.75
N SER A 354 4.45 -16.16 -29.53
CA SER A 354 3.67 -15.20 -28.76
C SER A 354 3.97 -13.77 -29.18
N GLU A 355 2.93 -12.95 -29.24
CA GLU A 355 3.06 -11.52 -29.43
C GLU A 355 3.55 -10.83 -28.15
N ASN A 356 4.62 -10.04 -28.20
CA ASN A 356 5.14 -9.31 -27.04
C ASN A 356 5.32 -10.21 -25.78
N PRO A 357 6.06 -11.34 -25.87
CA PRO A 357 6.14 -12.32 -24.80
C PRO A 357 6.70 -11.75 -23.50
N VAL A 358 7.73 -10.89 -23.58
CA VAL A 358 8.36 -10.27 -22.40
C VAL A 358 7.43 -9.26 -21.74
N GLY A 359 6.73 -8.44 -22.54
CA GLY A 359 5.75 -7.49 -22.01
C GLY A 359 4.55 -8.17 -21.34
N LYS A 360 4.06 -9.27 -21.90
CA LYS A 360 3.00 -10.09 -21.28
C LYS A 360 3.46 -10.73 -19.97
N LEU A 361 4.68 -11.29 -19.93
CA LEU A 361 5.27 -11.83 -18.71
C LEU A 361 5.39 -10.74 -17.63
N PHE A 362 5.87 -9.55 -18.01
CA PHE A 362 5.95 -8.41 -17.11
C PHE A 362 4.59 -8.06 -16.49
N LEU A 363 3.53 -7.98 -17.29
CA LEU A 363 2.18 -7.66 -16.82
C LEU A 363 1.63 -8.75 -15.88
N VAL A 364 1.82 -10.02 -16.23
CA VAL A 364 1.41 -11.18 -15.42
C VAL A 364 2.03 -11.12 -14.02
N LEU A 365 3.29 -10.71 -13.90
CA LEU A 365 4.01 -10.67 -12.62
C LEU A 365 3.63 -9.45 -11.77
N ASN A 366 3.37 -8.29 -12.39
CA ASN A 366 3.21 -7.03 -11.66
C ASN A 366 1.75 -6.70 -11.30
N THR A 367 0.80 -7.03 -12.17
CA THR A 367 -0.61 -6.66 -11.98
C THR A 367 -1.31 -7.30 -10.76
N PRO A 368 -1.08 -8.58 -10.41
CA PRO A 368 -1.73 -9.20 -9.25
C PRO A 368 -1.46 -8.51 -7.90
N GLN A 369 -0.39 -7.72 -7.81
CA GLN A 369 -0.01 -7.04 -6.57
C GLN A 369 -0.97 -5.88 -6.20
N TRP A 370 -1.75 -5.36 -7.15
CA TRP A 370 -2.61 -4.19 -6.92
C TRP A 370 -3.72 -4.42 -5.89
N GLU A 371 -4.37 -5.59 -5.92
CA GLU A 371 -5.51 -5.87 -5.05
C GLU A 371 -5.14 -5.92 -3.56
N PRO A 372 -4.11 -6.70 -3.12
CA PRO A 372 -3.65 -6.67 -1.72
C PRO A 372 -3.31 -5.26 -1.21
N LEU A 373 -2.76 -4.40 -2.08
CA LEU A 373 -2.38 -3.04 -1.73
C LEU A 373 -3.60 -2.14 -1.51
N MET A 374 -4.59 -2.21 -2.39
CA MET A 374 -5.86 -1.50 -2.21
C MET A 374 -6.59 -1.99 -0.96
N VAL A 375 -6.66 -3.30 -0.74
CA VAL A 375 -7.24 -3.89 0.48
C VAL A 375 -6.60 -3.26 1.71
N SER A 376 -5.27 -3.22 1.75
CA SER A 376 -4.52 -2.61 2.84
C SER A 376 -4.99 -1.17 3.11
N ILE A 377 -5.11 -0.32 2.08
CA ILE A 377 -5.58 1.06 2.23
C ILE A 377 -7.06 1.13 2.68
N PHE A 378 -7.94 0.33 2.09
CA PHE A 378 -9.37 0.34 2.44
C PHE A 378 -9.66 -0.22 3.84
N ARG A 379 -8.83 -1.11 4.38
CA ARG A 379 -8.92 -1.52 5.81
C ARG A 379 -8.74 -0.33 6.75
N ARG A 380 -7.83 0.58 6.41
CA ARG A 380 -7.58 1.81 7.20
C ARG A 380 -8.71 2.83 7.03
N GLU A 381 -9.29 2.91 5.83
CA GLU A 381 -10.52 3.69 5.62
C GLU A 381 -11.69 3.16 6.46
N ALA A 382 -11.85 1.84 6.53
CA ALA A 382 -12.87 1.20 7.37
C ALA A 382 -12.63 1.53 8.85
N GLN A 383 -11.37 1.45 9.30
CA GLN A 383 -11.00 1.84 10.66
C GLN A 383 -11.27 3.32 10.94
N ARG A 384 -10.88 4.23 10.05
CA ARG A 384 -11.17 5.67 10.16
C ARG A 384 -12.68 5.92 10.28
N ALA A 385 -13.49 5.31 9.41
CA ALA A 385 -14.95 5.42 9.42
C ALA A 385 -15.56 4.86 10.72
N ALA A 386 -15.09 3.70 11.18
CA ALA A 386 -15.56 3.09 12.43
C ALA A 386 -15.21 3.95 13.64
N LEU A 387 -13.99 4.48 13.70
CA LEU A 387 -13.56 5.37 14.78
C LEU A 387 -14.36 6.67 14.83
N ALA A 388 -14.72 7.25 13.68
CA ALA A 388 -15.65 8.39 13.65
C ALA A 388 -17.00 8.03 14.28
N GLY A 389 -17.54 6.85 13.98
CA GLY A 389 -18.76 6.31 14.61
C GLY A 389 -18.61 6.09 16.13
N MET A 390 -17.51 5.50 16.58
CA MET A 390 -17.23 5.30 18.01
C MET A 390 -17.15 6.63 18.77
N LEU A 391 -16.47 7.63 18.19
CA LEU A 391 -16.36 8.96 18.80
C LEU A 391 -17.71 9.68 18.80
N ALA A 392 -18.54 9.50 17.78
CA ALA A 392 -19.93 9.97 17.80
C ALA A 392 -20.76 9.31 18.91
N TRP A 393 -20.58 8.01 19.16
CA TRP A 393 -21.19 7.33 20.33
C TRP A 393 -20.70 7.93 21.66
N ARG A 394 -19.39 8.25 21.78
CA ARG A 394 -18.83 8.93 22.96
C ARG A 394 -19.47 10.30 23.18
N ARG A 395 -19.60 11.12 22.13
CA ARG A 395 -20.25 12.43 22.19
C ARG A 395 -21.73 12.35 22.53
N ASN A 396 -22.41 11.30 22.06
CA ASN A 396 -23.82 11.03 22.38
C ASN A 396 -24.01 10.52 23.83
N GLY A 397 -22.94 10.08 24.49
CA GLY A 397 -22.95 9.46 25.82
C GLY A 397 -23.34 7.98 25.85
N GLN A 398 -23.85 7.44 24.74
CA GLN A 398 -24.22 6.03 24.58
C GLN A 398 -24.24 5.61 23.09
N PRO A 399 -24.08 4.32 22.78
CA PRO A 399 -24.29 3.80 21.44
C PRO A 399 -25.69 4.10 20.90
N ALA A 400 -25.77 4.47 19.63
CA ALA A 400 -27.03 4.76 18.94
C ALA A 400 -26.92 4.43 17.45
N ALA A 401 -28.06 4.19 16.81
CA ALA A 401 -28.14 3.96 15.38
C ALA A 401 -27.63 5.17 14.57
N TRP A 402 -27.12 4.92 13.36
CA TRP A 402 -26.50 5.97 12.52
C TRP A 402 -27.44 7.12 12.20
N ASP A 403 -28.68 6.83 11.83
CA ASP A 403 -29.72 7.83 11.55
C ASP A 403 -29.98 8.77 12.75
N VAL A 404 -29.85 8.26 13.97
CA VAL A 404 -29.98 9.07 15.20
C VAL A 404 -28.78 10.00 15.36
N LEU A 405 -27.56 9.50 15.17
CA LEU A 405 -26.35 10.32 15.27
C LEU A 405 -26.30 11.40 14.19
N VAL A 406 -26.73 11.08 12.96
CA VAL A 406 -26.85 12.04 11.86
C VAL A 406 -27.88 13.12 12.18
N ARG A 407 -29.09 12.76 12.63
CA ARG A 407 -30.13 13.73 13.02
C ARG A 407 -29.70 14.66 14.16
N LYS A 408 -28.84 14.18 15.06
CA LYS A 408 -28.25 14.98 16.14
C LYS A 408 -27.07 15.85 15.70
N GLY A 409 -26.65 15.79 14.43
CA GLY A 409 -25.47 16.50 13.94
C GLY A 409 -24.16 15.98 14.53
N LEU A 410 -24.15 14.76 15.06
CA LEU A 410 -22.95 14.10 15.57
C LEU A 410 -22.16 13.41 14.46
N LEU A 411 -22.82 13.09 13.34
CA LEU A 411 -22.19 12.62 12.10
C LEU A 411 -22.78 13.41 10.93
N ALA A 412 -21.97 13.71 9.92
CA ALA A 412 -22.45 14.36 8.70
C ALA A 412 -23.32 13.42 7.83
N ALA A 413 -22.95 12.14 7.79
CA ALA A 413 -23.66 11.08 7.09
C ALA A 413 -23.37 9.74 7.78
N GLU A 414 -24.12 8.69 7.41
CA GLU A 414 -23.81 7.34 7.89
C GLU A 414 -22.41 6.92 7.38
N PRO A 415 -21.54 6.36 8.24
CA PRO A 415 -20.20 5.97 7.82
C PRO A 415 -20.28 4.82 6.83
N VAL A 416 -19.88 5.04 5.57
CA VAL A 416 -19.92 4.03 4.50
C VAL A 416 -18.90 2.93 4.76
N ASP A 417 -19.30 1.66 4.54
CA ASP A 417 -18.35 0.54 4.53
C ASP A 417 -17.58 0.53 3.19
N PRO A 418 -16.24 0.69 3.19
CA PRO A 418 -15.46 0.67 1.95
C PRO A 418 -15.42 -0.69 1.26
N PHE A 419 -15.81 -1.78 1.94
CA PHE A 419 -15.91 -3.12 1.37
C PHE A 419 -17.35 -3.53 1.01
N GLY A 420 -18.35 -2.72 1.42
CA GLY A 420 -19.76 -2.94 1.11
C GLY A 420 -20.17 -2.57 -0.33
N ASN A 421 -21.43 -2.82 -0.68
CA ASN A 421 -22.04 -2.50 -1.99
C ASN A 421 -22.81 -1.17 -2.00
N GLY A 422 -22.86 -0.47 -0.89
CA GLY A 422 -23.82 0.64 -0.74
C GLY A 422 -23.86 1.15 0.67
N GLU A 423 -23.70 0.20 1.57
CA GLU A 423 -24.26 0.23 2.88
C GLU A 423 -23.29 0.90 3.87
N PRO A 424 -23.82 1.45 4.97
CA PRO A 424 -22.99 1.91 6.06
C PRO A 424 -22.26 0.74 6.74
N LEU A 425 -21.25 1.05 7.55
CA LEU A 425 -20.70 0.11 8.52
C LEU A 425 -21.84 -0.48 9.36
N ARG A 426 -21.71 -1.74 9.72
CA ARG A 426 -22.69 -2.43 10.55
C ARG A 426 -22.47 -2.09 12.02
N SER A 427 -23.52 -2.21 12.83
CA SER A 427 -23.45 -1.98 14.27
C SER A 427 -24.43 -2.84 15.04
N ASP A 428 -24.04 -3.23 16.25
CA ASP A 428 -24.90 -3.89 17.23
C ASP A 428 -24.93 -3.01 18.49
N LEU A 429 -26.13 -2.57 18.87
CA LEU A 429 -26.34 -1.71 20.05
C LEU A 429 -26.52 -2.52 21.35
N GLN A 430 -26.87 -3.81 21.26
CA GLN A 430 -27.01 -4.70 22.42
C GLN A 430 -25.64 -5.20 22.88
N LYS A 431 -24.74 -5.47 21.94
CA LYS A 431 -23.31 -5.71 22.19
C LYS A 431 -22.48 -4.65 21.47
N PRO A 432 -22.47 -3.39 21.98
CA PRO A 432 -21.89 -2.21 21.34
C PRO A 432 -20.60 -2.49 20.56
N ARG A 433 -20.74 -2.52 19.23
CA ARG A 433 -19.63 -2.71 18.29
C ARG A 433 -20.00 -2.17 16.92
N ILE A 434 -18.97 -1.85 16.16
CA ILE A 434 -19.05 -1.47 14.75
C ILE A 434 -18.26 -2.51 13.96
N TRP A 435 -18.72 -2.89 12.77
CA TRP A 435 -17.89 -3.72 11.89
C TRP A 435 -18.05 -3.38 10.41
N SER A 436 -17.01 -3.73 9.66
CA SER A 436 -17.01 -3.76 8.19
C SER A 436 -17.02 -5.21 7.73
N VAL A 437 -17.67 -5.50 6.60
CA VAL A 437 -17.78 -6.86 6.03
C VAL A 437 -16.45 -7.41 5.48
N GLY A 438 -15.38 -6.61 5.46
CA GLY A 438 -14.05 -7.10 5.09
C GLY A 438 -13.89 -7.45 3.61
N ILE A 439 -12.75 -8.05 3.25
CA ILE A 439 -12.34 -8.23 1.84
C ILE A 439 -13.25 -9.17 1.06
N ASP A 440 -13.75 -10.23 1.70
CA ASP A 440 -14.70 -11.16 1.07
C ASP A 440 -16.08 -10.50 0.88
N GLY A 441 -16.33 -9.45 1.67
CA GLY A 441 -17.55 -8.69 1.83
C GLY A 441 -18.77 -9.57 2.12
N VAL A 442 -18.53 -10.61 2.91
CA VAL A 442 -19.56 -11.43 3.55
C VAL A 442 -19.77 -10.88 4.95
N ASP A 443 -21.02 -10.59 5.31
CA ASP A 443 -21.33 -10.15 6.68
C ASP A 443 -21.33 -11.37 7.60
N ASN A 444 -20.28 -11.51 8.41
CA ASN A 444 -20.16 -12.59 9.38
C ASN A 444 -20.79 -12.23 10.73
N GLY A 445 -21.48 -11.09 10.85
CA GLY A 445 -22.14 -10.66 12.09
C GLY A 445 -21.21 -9.99 13.10
N GLY A 446 -20.03 -9.55 12.68
CA GLY A 446 -19.11 -8.77 13.50
C GLY A 446 -18.47 -9.55 14.64
N PHE A 447 -18.12 -10.82 14.42
CA PHE A 447 -17.39 -11.63 15.39
C PHE A 447 -15.90 -11.26 15.39
N GLY A 448 -15.45 -10.62 16.46
CA GLY A 448 -14.05 -10.24 16.62
C GLY A 448 -13.78 -9.61 17.98
N ASN A 449 -12.51 -9.57 18.38
CA ASN A 449 -12.06 -8.98 19.65
C ASN A 449 -11.57 -7.53 19.50
N GLY A 450 -11.55 -6.97 18.30
CA GLY A 450 -10.98 -5.65 18.01
C GLY A 450 -9.56 -5.67 17.44
N GLU A 451 -8.90 -6.82 17.38
CA GLU A 451 -7.56 -6.98 16.78
C GLU A 451 -7.71 -7.23 15.28
N ASN A 452 -7.72 -6.15 14.50
CA ASN A 452 -7.98 -6.21 13.05
C ASN A 452 -6.72 -6.48 12.22
N VAL A 453 -5.58 -6.84 12.84
CA VAL A 453 -4.37 -7.22 12.12
C VAL A 453 -4.46 -8.70 11.71
N GLY A 454 -4.21 -8.98 10.42
CA GLY A 454 -4.16 -10.35 9.89
C GLY A 454 -5.49 -11.08 9.71
N GLN A 455 -6.63 -10.44 9.99
CA GLN A 455 -7.95 -11.07 9.86
C GLN A 455 -8.53 -10.92 8.45
N PRO A 456 -8.90 -12.02 7.76
CA PRO A 456 -9.56 -11.97 6.45
C PRO A 456 -11.08 -11.72 6.52
N ASP A 457 -11.70 -11.94 7.70
CA ASP A 457 -13.15 -11.82 7.93
C ASP A 457 -13.56 -10.36 8.24
N ASP A 458 -14.72 -10.17 8.89
CA ASP A 458 -15.21 -8.87 9.37
C ASP A 458 -14.13 -8.12 10.18
N LEU A 459 -13.98 -6.83 9.88
CA LEU A 459 -13.16 -5.93 10.70
C LEU A 459 -14.04 -5.38 11.81
N VAL A 460 -13.68 -5.58 13.08
CA VAL A 460 -14.57 -5.30 14.22
C VAL A 460 -13.94 -4.28 15.16
N TRP A 461 -14.75 -3.34 15.65
CA TRP A 461 -14.37 -2.34 16.64
C TRP A 461 -15.40 -2.33 17.80
N PRO A 462 -15.12 -3.05 18.89
CA PRO A 462 -15.92 -2.98 20.11
C PRO A 462 -15.85 -1.59 20.78
N TRP A 463 -16.98 -1.13 21.34
CA TRP A 463 -17.12 0.16 22.03
C TRP A 463 -16.47 0.23 23.41
#